data_AF-A0A060ZQU0-F1
#
_entry.id   AF-A0A060ZQU0-F1
#
_cell.length_a   1.000
_cell.length_b   1.000
_cell.length_c   1.000
_cell.angle_alpha   90.00
_cell.angle_beta   90.00
_cell.angle_gamma   90.00
#
_symmetry.space_group_name_H-M   'P 1'
#
loop_
_entity.id
_entity.type
_entity.pdbx_description
1 polymer ?
#
loop_
_entity_poly.entity_id
_entity_poly.type
_entity_poly.pdbx_seq_one_letter_code
_entity_poly.pdbx_strand_id
1 'polypeptide(L)'
;MSASHYAYLGPEGTFTEAALRSMPEAATRELVPMVSVPVALDAVRSGAAAAALVPIENSVEGGVTATLDELATGEPLTIYREVLLSISFALLARPGTAIADIKTVTGHPVSQPQVRNWLAANLPDAVWESAASNGDGARLVQEGRYDAAFAGEFAASRYGLEPLVTDIHDAQNAMTRFVLAGRPARPAARTGADKTSVVIWLGDDHPGALLELLQEFSARGVNMMRIESRPTGEGIGRYCFSVDCEGHITDRRVGSALMGLKRICPKVRFLGSYPRAGVMADDLAPLRHGTSDEAFTEAAEWLARCQDGRA
;
A
#
# COMPACT_ATOMS: atom_id res chain seq x y z
N MET A 1 -0.78 -23.83 14.52
CA MET A 1 -1.60 -23.91 13.29
C MET A 1 -1.63 -22.53 12.68
N SER A 2 -1.29 -22.38 11.39
CA SER A 2 -1.49 -21.09 10.71
C SER A 2 -2.99 -20.81 10.67
N ALA A 3 -3.43 -19.62 11.08
CA ALA A 3 -4.82 -19.22 10.91
C ALA A 3 -5.25 -19.41 9.45
N SER A 4 -6.50 -19.83 9.22
CA SER A 4 -7.08 -20.06 7.89
C SER A 4 -7.63 -18.79 7.26
N HIS A 5 -7.53 -17.64 7.94
CA HIS A 5 -8.24 -16.41 7.55
C HIS A 5 -7.29 -15.27 7.21
N TYR A 6 -7.75 -14.41 6.31
CA TYR A 6 -7.14 -13.13 5.99
C TYR A 6 -7.98 -12.00 6.57
N ALA A 7 -7.32 -11.08 7.28
CA ALA A 7 -7.94 -9.86 7.76
C ALA A 7 -7.86 -8.77 6.68
N TYR A 8 -8.76 -7.79 6.73
CA TYR A 8 -8.65 -6.60 5.90
C TYR A 8 -9.30 -5.39 6.57
N LEU A 9 -8.94 -4.19 6.14
CA LEU A 9 -9.63 -2.97 6.57
C LEU A 9 -11.07 -2.98 6.03
N GLY A 10 -12.00 -3.25 6.93
CA GLY A 10 -13.42 -3.34 6.66
C GLY A 10 -14.12 -1.97 6.61
N PRO A 11 -15.46 -1.96 6.63
CA PRO A 11 -16.36 -3.12 6.59
C PRO A 11 -16.34 -3.85 5.22
N GLU A 12 -17.22 -4.84 5.06
CA GLU A 12 -17.52 -5.43 3.76
C GLU A 12 -18.00 -4.36 2.76
N GLY A 13 -17.90 -4.64 1.46
CA GLY A 13 -18.24 -3.70 0.39
C GLY A 13 -17.23 -2.54 0.24
N THR A 14 -16.00 -2.71 0.73
CA THR A 14 -14.92 -1.73 0.57
C THR A 14 -13.98 -2.09 -0.58
N PHE A 15 -13.22 -1.10 -1.08
CA PHE A 15 -12.16 -1.33 -2.07
C PHE A 15 -11.07 -2.28 -1.53
N THR A 16 -10.81 -2.29 -0.22
CA THR A 16 -9.89 -3.25 0.40
C THR A 16 -10.40 -4.69 0.23
N GLU A 17 -11.69 -4.93 0.44
CA GLU A 17 -12.28 -6.25 0.21
C GLU A 17 -12.22 -6.64 -1.26
N ALA A 18 -12.55 -5.72 -2.17
CA ALA A 18 -12.46 -5.96 -3.61
C ALA A 18 -11.02 -6.30 -4.05
N ALA A 19 -10.02 -5.58 -3.54
CA ALA A 19 -8.61 -5.88 -3.78
C ALA A 19 -8.24 -7.26 -3.23
N LEU A 20 -8.69 -7.63 -2.03
CA LEU A 20 -8.42 -8.94 -1.45
C LEU A 20 -9.05 -10.07 -2.27
N ARG A 21 -10.30 -9.90 -2.72
CA ARG A 21 -11.01 -10.89 -3.53
C ARG A 21 -10.41 -11.07 -4.93
N SER A 22 -9.66 -10.09 -5.44
CA SER A 22 -8.93 -10.22 -6.71
C SER A 22 -7.75 -11.20 -6.64
N MET A 23 -7.30 -11.57 -5.43
CA MET A 23 -6.16 -12.45 -5.23
C MET A 23 -6.58 -13.93 -5.31
N PRO A 24 -5.92 -14.76 -6.15
CA PRO A 24 -6.19 -16.20 -6.20
C PRO A 24 -6.05 -16.89 -4.83
N GLU A 25 -5.10 -16.46 -4.01
CA GLU A 25 -4.85 -17.03 -2.68
C GLU A 25 -5.98 -16.74 -1.68
N ALA A 26 -6.78 -15.69 -1.92
CA ALA A 26 -7.93 -15.35 -1.08
C ALA A 26 -9.13 -16.27 -1.33
N ALA A 27 -9.22 -16.91 -2.50
CA ALA A 27 -10.37 -17.75 -2.87
C ALA A 27 -10.58 -18.96 -1.94
N THR A 28 -9.54 -19.42 -1.24
CA THR A 28 -9.58 -20.57 -0.34
C THR A 28 -9.54 -20.18 1.14
N ARG A 29 -9.67 -18.88 1.45
CA ARG A 29 -9.55 -18.32 2.80
C ARG A 29 -10.85 -17.65 3.20
N GLU A 30 -11.22 -17.74 4.46
CA GLU A 30 -12.26 -16.83 5.00
C GLU A 30 -11.64 -15.43 5.17
N LEU A 31 -12.41 -14.42 4.76
CA LEU A 31 -12.00 -13.01 4.76
C LEU A 31 -12.73 -12.29 5.89
N VAL A 32 -11.97 -11.73 6.83
CA VAL A 32 -12.51 -11.16 8.07
C VAL A 32 -12.32 -9.64 8.05
N PRO A 33 -13.41 -8.84 7.99
CA PRO A 33 -13.32 -7.39 8.08
C PRO A 33 -12.86 -6.97 9.47
N MET A 34 -11.98 -5.97 9.52
CA MET A 34 -11.49 -5.36 10.76
C MET A 34 -11.80 -3.88 10.77
N VAL A 35 -12.08 -3.34 11.95
CA VAL A 35 -12.54 -1.95 12.13
C VAL A 35 -11.47 -0.91 11.82
N SER A 36 -10.19 -1.27 11.80
CA SER A 36 -9.09 -0.36 11.51
C SER A 36 -7.84 -1.10 11.03
N VAL A 37 -6.91 -0.37 10.43
CA VAL A 37 -5.60 -0.89 10.00
C VAL A 37 -4.81 -1.47 11.19
N PRO A 38 -4.65 -0.77 12.33
CA PRO A 38 -3.99 -1.33 13.50
C PRO A 38 -4.60 -2.67 13.94
N VAL A 39 -5.92 -2.77 14.02
CA VAL A 39 -6.60 -4.02 14.43
C VAL A 39 -6.36 -5.15 13.43
N ALA A 40 -6.35 -4.86 12.12
CA ALA A 40 -6.03 -5.85 11.09
C ALA A 40 -4.59 -6.37 11.21
N LEU A 41 -3.63 -5.49 11.44
CA LEU A 41 -2.21 -5.87 11.57
C LEU A 41 -1.92 -6.55 12.92
N ASP A 42 -2.60 -6.17 14.00
CA ASP A 42 -2.51 -6.83 15.29
C ASP A 42 -3.11 -8.24 15.29
N ALA A 43 -4.15 -8.48 14.50
CA ALA A 43 -4.66 -9.83 14.25
C ALA A 43 -3.57 -10.73 13.63
N VAL A 44 -2.71 -10.20 12.77
CA VAL A 44 -1.57 -10.93 12.21
C VAL A 44 -0.48 -11.16 13.25
N ARG A 45 -0.12 -10.13 14.02
CA ARG A 45 0.90 -10.21 15.08
C ARG A 45 0.54 -11.26 16.14
N SER A 46 -0.72 -11.27 16.58
CA SER A 46 -1.26 -12.23 17.55
C SER A 46 -1.46 -13.65 16.99
N GLY A 47 -1.39 -13.81 15.66
CA GLY A 47 -1.66 -15.08 14.98
C GLY A 47 -3.15 -15.41 14.81
N ALA A 48 -4.06 -14.47 15.12
CA ALA A 48 -5.50 -14.59 14.85
C ALA A 48 -5.81 -14.57 13.34
N ALA A 49 -4.97 -13.92 12.54
CA ALA A 49 -5.02 -13.92 11.07
C ALA A 49 -3.68 -14.37 10.49
N ALA A 50 -3.69 -15.01 9.31
CA ALA A 50 -2.45 -15.41 8.65
C ALA A 50 -1.74 -14.23 7.97
N ALA A 51 -2.54 -13.31 7.43
CA ALA A 51 -2.10 -12.08 6.82
C ALA A 51 -3.24 -11.06 6.85
N ALA A 52 -2.91 -9.80 6.61
CA ALA A 52 -3.85 -8.71 6.49
C ALA A 52 -3.61 -7.92 5.22
N LEU A 53 -4.68 -7.61 4.48
CA LEU A 53 -4.62 -6.69 3.36
C LEU A 53 -5.01 -5.29 3.83
N VAL A 54 -4.10 -4.33 3.66
CA VAL A 54 -4.28 -2.94 4.07
C VAL A 54 -3.86 -1.98 2.94
N PRO A 55 -4.56 -0.84 2.76
CA PRO A 55 -4.14 0.16 1.78
C PRO A 55 -2.86 0.84 2.28
N ILE A 56 -1.87 1.03 1.41
CA ILE A 56 -0.60 1.69 1.76
C ILE A 56 -0.45 3.04 1.07
N GLU A 57 -1.08 3.23 -0.09
CA GLU A 57 -0.92 4.44 -0.92
C GLU A 57 -2.10 4.61 -1.85
N ASN A 58 -2.55 5.85 -2.02
CA ASN A 58 -3.55 6.26 -2.99
C ASN A 58 -2.92 7.29 -3.94
N SER A 59 -3.15 7.14 -5.25
CA SER A 59 -2.57 8.03 -6.27
C SER A 59 -3.03 9.50 -6.19
N VAL A 60 -4.14 9.78 -5.51
CA VAL A 60 -4.72 11.12 -5.36
C VAL A 60 -4.34 11.74 -4.01
N GLU A 61 -4.33 10.95 -2.93
CA GLU A 61 -4.10 11.45 -1.56
C GLU A 61 -2.72 11.13 -0.96
N GLY A 62 -1.93 10.29 -1.62
CA GLY A 62 -0.63 9.84 -1.13
C GLY A 62 -0.69 8.66 -0.16
N GLY A 63 0.30 8.56 0.71
CA GLY A 63 0.46 7.42 1.62
C GLY A 63 -0.62 7.31 2.69
N VAL A 64 -1.03 6.08 2.99
CA VAL A 64 -1.95 5.80 4.09
C VAL A 64 -1.17 5.75 5.39
N THR A 65 -1.21 6.87 6.11
CA THR A 65 -0.42 7.13 7.32
C THR A 65 -0.53 6.01 8.36
N ALA A 66 -1.74 5.54 8.66
CA ALA A 66 -1.97 4.46 9.62
C ALA A 66 -1.20 3.18 9.25
N THR A 67 -1.19 2.80 7.97
CA THR A 67 -0.45 1.62 7.50
C THR A 67 1.04 1.81 7.61
N LEU A 68 1.55 2.98 7.22
CA LEU A 68 2.97 3.29 7.29
C LEU A 68 3.49 3.28 8.73
N ASP A 69 2.73 3.86 9.66
CA ASP A 69 3.10 3.93 11.08
C ASP A 69 3.06 2.55 11.76
N GLU A 70 2.04 1.75 11.44
CA GLU A 70 1.91 0.39 11.94
C GLU A 70 3.03 -0.53 11.43
N LEU A 71 3.42 -0.42 10.16
CA LEU A 71 4.55 -1.20 9.63
C LEU A 71 5.90 -0.73 10.22
N ALA A 72 6.03 0.56 10.55
CA ALA A 72 7.24 1.13 11.15
C ALA A 72 7.45 0.74 12.62
N THR A 73 6.38 0.47 13.37
CA THR A 73 6.42 0.27 14.83
C THR A 73 5.93 -1.13 15.27
N GLY A 74 6.01 -1.43 16.57
CA GLY A 74 5.58 -2.73 17.12
C GLY A 74 6.37 -3.94 16.63
N GLU A 75 5.80 -5.13 16.84
CA GLU A 75 6.35 -6.41 16.38
C GLU A 75 6.47 -6.43 14.85
N PRO A 76 7.59 -6.94 14.30
CA PRO A 76 7.84 -6.88 12.86
C PRO A 76 6.77 -7.58 12.03
N LEU A 77 6.45 -6.96 10.90
CA LEU A 77 5.62 -7.53 9.84
C LEU A 77 6.41 -7.48 8.52
N THR A 78 6.00 -8.30 7.57
CA THR A 78 6.61 -8.38 6.23
C THR A 78 5.51 -8.41 5.18
N ILE A 79 5.66 -7.57 4.17
CA ILE A 79 4.84 -7.50 2.98
C ILE A 79 5.23 -8.65 2.06
N TYR A 80 4.24 -9.43 1.66
CA TYR A 80 4.40 -10.59 0.78
C TYR A 80 3.96 -10.32 -0.65
N ARG A 81 3.06 -9.35 -0.83
CA ARG A 81 2.43 -9.02 -2.10
C ARG A 81 1.89 -7.60 -2.04
N GLU A 82 1.83 -6.96 -3.20
CA GLU A 82 1.02 -5.77 -3.40
C GLU A 82 -0.08 -6.01 -4.44
N VAL A 83 -1.16 -5.24 -4.35
CA VAL A 83 -2.27 -5.21 -5.29
C VAL A 83 -2.52 -3.77 -5.67
N LEU A 84 -2.64 -3.48 -6.96
CA LEU A 84 -3.10 -2.19 -7.47
C LEU A 84 -4.54 -2.35 -7.92
N LEU A 85 -5.43 -1.52 -7.40
CA LEU A 85 -6.83 -1.49 -7.77
C LEU A 85 -7.18 -0.11 -8.33
N SER A 86 -7.69 -0.09 -9.56
CA SER A 86 -8.31 1.11 -10.13
C SER A 86 -9.56 1.46 -9.36
N ILE A 87 -9.68 2.72 -8.98
CA ILE A 87 -10.79 3.24 -8.18
C ILE A 87 -11.74 3.97 -9.09
N SER A 88 -12.98 3.49 -9.10
CA SER A 88 -14.10 4.18 -9.72
C SER A 88 -15.32 4.03 -8.81
N PHE A 89 -16.08 5.10 -8.67
CA PHE A 89 -17.26 5.15 -7.81
C PHE A 89 -18.53 4.96 -8.62
N ALA A 90 -19.57 4.50 -7.93
CA ALA A 90 -20.94 4.53 -8.38
C ALA A 90 -21.78 5.30 -7.36
N LEU A 91 -22.83 5.96 -7.84
CA LEU A 91 -23.87 6.54 -7.00
C LEU A 91 -24.91 5.46 -6.72
N LEU A 92 -24.88 4.92 -5.51
CA LEU A 92 -25.74 3.82 -5.07
C LEU A 92 -26.95 4.37 -4.31
N ALA A 93 -28.15 3.91 -4.64
CA ALA A 93 -29.38 4.29 -3.96
C ALA A 93 -30.29 3.07 -3.70
N ARG A 94 -31.32 3.23 -2.86
CA ARG A 94 -32.31 2.16 -2.66
C ARG A 94 -33.13 1.93 -3.94
N PRO A 95 -33.57 0.69 -4.22
CA PRO A 95 -34.36 0.39 -5.41
C PRO A 95 -35.56 1.35 -5.61
N GLY A 96 -35.69 1.87 -6.83
CA GLY A 96 -36.76 2.81 -7.20
C GLY A 96 -36.53 4.28 -6.80
N THR A 97 -35.38 4.63 -6.23
CA THR A 97 -35.00 6.04 -5.98
C THR A 97 -34.60 6.71 -7.29
N ALA A 98 -35.27 7.81 -7.67
CA ALA A 98 -34.86 8.59 -8.84
C ALA A 98 -33.73 9.56 -8.47
N ILE A 99 -32.84 9.86 -9.42
CA ILE A 99 -31.73 10.80 -9.20
C ILE A 99 -32.22 12.19 -8.76
N ALA A 100 -33.38 12.61 -9.24
CA ALA A 100 -34.01 13.89 -8.90
C ALA A 100 -34.51 13.96 -7.44
N ASP A 101 -34.68 12.83 -6.77
CA ASP A 101 -35.15 12.75 -5.38
C ASP A 101 -33.99 12.82 -4.36
N ILE A 102 -32.74 12.77 -4.83
CA ILE A 102 -31.54 12.73 -3.98
C ILE A 102 -31.28 14.12 -3.39
N LYS A 103 -31.32 14.22 -2.05
CA LYS A 103 -31.00 15.45 -1.30
C LYS A 103 -29.80 15.28 -0.39
N THR A 104 -29.49 14.05 -0.01
CA THR A 104 -28.36 13.70 0.85
C THR A 104 -27.51 12.62 0.20
N VAL A 105 -26.20 12.88 0.15
CA VAL A 105 -25.21 11.93 -0.34
C VAL A 105 -24.20 11.62 0.76
N THR A 106 -23.71 10.38 0.80
CA THR A 106 -22.72 9.96 1.78
C THR A 106 -21.56 9.21 1.17
N GLY A 107 -20.41 9.21 1.84
CA GLY A 107 -19.22 8.49 1.44
C GLY A 107 -18.08 8.77 2.41
N HIS A 108 -16.95 8.11 2.20
CA HIS A 108 -15.77 8.38 3.00
C HIS A 108 -15.21 9.79 2.68
N PRO A 109 -14.69 10.55 3.65
CA PRO A 109 -14.12 11.88 3.41
C PRO A 109 -13.05 11.92 2.32
N VAL A 110 -12.25 10.85 2.20
CA VAL A 110 -11.22 10.70 1.15
C VAL A 110 -11.81 10.55 -0.26
N SER A 111 -13.03 10.03 -0.36
CA SER A 111 -13.71 9.87 -1.65
C SER A 111 -14.33 11.18 -2.12
N GLN A 112 -14.69 12.10 -1.20
CA GLN A 112 -15.39 13.33 -1.55
C GLN A 112 -14.62 14.20 -2.57
N PRO A 113 -13.31 14.47 -2.40
CA PRO A 113 -12.55 15.23 -3.40
C PRO A 113 -12.44 14.53 -4.76
N GLN A 114 -12.63 13.22 -4.80
CA GLN A 114 -12.52 12.40 -6.01
C GLN A 114 -13.82 12.34 -6.83
N VAL A 115 -14.93 12.84 -6.29
CA VAL A 115 -16.24 12.89 -6.97
C VAL A 115 -16.84 14.31 -6.96
N ARG A 116 -16.05 15.31 -6.56
CA ARG A 116 -16.51 16.67 -6.29
C ARG A 116 -17.06 17.35 -7.54
N ASN A 117 -16.36 17.22 -8.67
CA ASN A 117 -16.78 17.88 -9.91
C ASN A 117 -18.04 17.22 -10.46
N TRP A 118 -18.13 15.89 -10.40
CA TRP A 118 -19.35 15.17 -10.76
C TRP A 118 -20.53 15.56 -9.86
N LEU A 119 -20.32 15.61 -8.55
CA LEU A 119 -21.35 15.99 -7.58
C LEU A 119 -21.88 17.41 -7.86
N ALA A 120 -20.98 18.38 -8.06
CA ALA A 120 -21.36 19.76 -8.36
C ALA A 120 -22.13 19.91 -9.69
N ALA A 121 -21.83 19.07 -10.69
CA ALA A 121 -22.48 19.13 -12.00
C ALA A 121 -23.85 18.44 -12.05
N ASN A 122 -24.05 17.39 -11.25
CA ASN A 122 -25.24 16.51 -11.37
C ASN A 122 -26.20 16.62 -10.18
N LEU A 123 -25.69 16.95 -8.99
CA LEU A 123 -26.47 17.07 -7.75
C LEU A 123 -26.02 18.32 -6.96
N PRO A 124 -26.13 19.54 -7.55
CA PRO A 124 -25.58 20.76 -6.95
C PRO A 124 -26.21 21.11 -5.59
N ASP A 125 -27.45 20.68 -5.35
CA ASP A 125 -28.19 20.96 -4.12
C ASP A 125 -28.09 19.83 -3.07
N ALA A 126 -27.39 18.73 -3.39
CA ALA A 126 -27.26 17.61 -2.46
C ALA A 126 -26.26 17.91 -1.33
N VAL A 127 -26.63 17.58 -0.10
CA VAL A 127 -25.79 17.75 1.09
C VAL A 127 -24.91 16.51 1.26
N TRP A 128 -23.61 16.72 1.40
CA TRP A 128 -22.66 15.65 1.72
C TRP A 128 -22.57 15.40 3.22
N GLU A 129 -22.76 14.14 3.63
CA GLU A 129 -22.59 13.68 5.01
C GLU A 129 -21.55 12.55 5.07
N SER A 130 -20.52 12.73 5.87
CA SER A 130 -19.38 11.80 5.91
C SER A 130 -19.72 10.48 6.60
N ALA A 131 -19.39 9.37 5.95
CA ALA A 131 -19.43 8.02 6.51
C ALA A 131 -18.04 7.55 6.95
N ALA A 132 -17.99 6.50 7.77
CA ALA A 132 -16.71 5.94 8.25
C ALA A 132 -15.93 5.23 7.13
N SER A 133 -16.59 4.82 6.06
CA SER A 133 -16.00 4.28 4.82
C SER A 133 -17.02 4.34 3.69
N ASN A 134 -16.62 4.01 2.46
CA ASN A 134 -17.57 3.93 1.34
C ASN A 134 -18.55 2.75 1.50
N GLY A 135 -18.08 1.61 2.00
CA GLY A 135 -18.95 0.46 2.31
C GLY A 135 -19.94 0.79 3.44
N ASP A 136 -19.49 1.54 4.45
CA ASP A 136 -20.36 2.06 5.50
C ASP A 136 -21.41 3.04 4.95
N GLY A 137 -21.03 3.92 4.01
CA GLY A 137 -21.96 4.80 3.30
C GLY A 137 -23.07 4.01 2.60
N ALA A 138 -22.73 2.94 1.88
CA ALA A 138 -23.71 2.06 1.25
C ALA A 138 -24.63 1.39 2.29
N ARG A 139 -24.09 0.90 3.40
CA ARG A 139 -24.90 0.37 4.52
C ARG A 139 -25.87 1.42 5.09
N LEU A 140 -25.42 2.66 5.27
CA LEU A 140 -26.26 3.74 5.81
C LEU A 140 -27.41 4.13 4.86
N VAL A 141 -27.20 4.02 3.55
CA VAL A 141 -28.27 4.20 2.55
C VAL A 141 -29.28 3.05 2.58
N GLN A 142 -28.81 1.81 2.74
CA GLN A 142 -29.70 0.66 2.94
C GLN A 142 -30.61 0.88 4.17
N GLU A 143 -30.07 1.42 5.25
CA GLU A 143 -30.78 1.74 6.49
C GLU A 143 -31.73 2.95 6.39
N GLY A 144 -31.77 3.64 5.24
CA GLY A 144 -32.65 4.80 5.04
C GLY A 144 -32.14 6.10 5.65
N ARG A 145 -30.87 6.16 6.08
CA ARG A 145 -30.30 7.36 6.73
C ARG A 145 -29.93 8.47 5.75
N TYR A 146 -29.57 8.11 4.52
CA TYR A 146 -29.24 9.01 3.43
C TYR A 146 -29.89 8.52 2.12
N ASP A 147 -29.99 9.39 1.13
CA ASP A 147 -30.66 9.04 -0.14
C ASP A 147 -29.74 8.22 -1.06
N ALA A 148 -28.47 8.59 -1.15
CA ALA A 148 -27.49 7.89 -1.97
C ALA A 148 -26.07 7.88 -1.37
N ALA A 149 -25.23 6.96 -1.83
CA ALA A 149 -23.84 6.81 -1.40
C ALA A 149 -22.88 6.73 -2.58
N PHE A 150 -21.71 7.34 -2.45
CA PHE A 150 -20.58 7.10 -3.34
C PHE A 150 -19.77 5.92 -2.81
N ALA A 151 -19.83 4.80 -3.53
CA ALA A 151 -19.08 3.59 -3.20
C ALA A 151 -18.71 2.82 -4.47
N GLY A 152 -17.89 1.77 -4.35
CA GLY A 152 -17.64 0.89 -5.48
C GLY A 152 -18.93 0.17 -5.90
N GLU A 153 -19.15 -0.01 -7.20
CA GLU A 153 -20.35 -0.67 -7.75
C GLU A 153 -20.60 -2.04 -7.12
N PHE A 154 -19.53 -2.78 -6.82
CA PHE A 154 -19.58 -4.09 -6.17
C PHE A 154 -20.29 -4.09 -4.80
N ALA A 155 -20.43 -2.93 -4.14
CA ALA A 155 -21.16 -2.81 -2.87
C ALA A 155 -22.68 -2.86 -3.05
N ALA A 156 -23.19 -2.59 -4.27
CA ALA A 156 -24.63 -2.50 -4.54
C ALA A 156 -25.36 -3.81 -4.21
N SER A 157 -24.87 -4.93 -4.74
CA SER A 157 -25.47 -6.25 -4.50
C SER A 157 -25.39 -6.66 -3.02
N ARG A 158 -24.31 -6.29 -2.32
CA ARG A 158 -24.12 -6.61 -0.90
C ARG A 158 -25.18 -5.94 -0.02
N TYR A 159 -25.51 -4.69 -0.32
CA TYR A 159 -26.43 -3.88 0.47
C TYR A 159 -27.84 -3.77 -0.13
N GLY A 160 -28.14 -4.52 -1.18
CA GLY A 160 -29.47 -4.46 -1.84
C GLY A 160 -29.78 -3.09 -2.42
N LEU A 161 -28.76 -2.40 -2.94
CA LEU A 161 -28.86 -1.09 -3.58
C LEU A 161 -28.77 -1.22 -5.10
N GLU A 162 -29.15 -0.16 -5.80
CA GLU A 162 -29.04 -0.03 -7.25
C GLU A 162 -28.00 1.06 -7.60
N PRO A 163 -27.07 0.78 -8.54
CA PRO A 163 -26.21 1.81 -9.09
C PRO A 163 -27.02 2.69 -10.06
N LEU A 164 -27.27 3.95 -9.69
CA LEU A 164 -27.96 4.91 -10.54
C LEU A 164 -27.05 5.46 -11.63
N VAL A 165 -25.78 5.67 -11.27
CA VAL A 165 -24.71 6.12 -12.17
C VAL A 165 -23.45 5.38 -11.76
N THR A 166 -22.75 4.82 -12.74
CA THR A 166 -21.47 4.14 -12.55
C THR A 166 -20.33 4.97 -13.14
N ASP A 167 -19.11 4.51 -12.91
CA ASP A 167 -17.89 5.06 -13.45
C ASP A 167 -17.62 6.55 -13.11
N ILE A 168 -17.92 6.94 -11.87
CA ILE A 168 -17.73 8.30 -11.36
C ILE A 168 -16.34 8.42 -10.76
N HIS A 169 -15.51 9.26 -11.35
CA HIS A 169 -14.21 9.66 -10.80
C HIS A 169 -13.74 10.95 -11.48
N ASP A 170 -13.23 11.89 -10.69
CA ASP A 170 -12.68 13.15 -11.22
C ASP A 170 -11.27 12.95 -11.81
N ALA A 171 -10.56 11.90 -11.36
CA ALA A 171 -9.22 11.55 -11.82
C ALA A 171 -9.24 10.19 -12.56
N GLN A 172 -8.98 10.21 -13.87
CA GLN A 172 -9.10 9.03 -14.75
C GLN A 172 -8.19 7.84 -14.39
N ASN A 173 -7.10 8.08 -13.67
CA ASN A 173 -6.12 7.07 -13.29
C ASN A 173 -6.03 6.89 -11.77
N ALA A 174 -7.13 7.15 -11.05
CA ALA A 174 -7.17 6.94 -9.61
C ALA A 174 -6.91 5.46 -9.30
N MET A 175 -5.80 5.17 -8.65
CA MET A 175 -5.44 3.84 -8.16
C MET A 175 -5.18 3.87 -6.67
N THR A 176 -5.54 2.78 -5.99
CA THR A 176 -5.09 2.50 -4.63
C THR A 176 -4.21 1.26 -4.63
N ARG A 177 -3.07 1.39 -3.95
CA ARG A 177 -2.15 0.30 -3.69
C ARG A 177 -2.42 -0.29 -2.32
N PHE A 178 -2.54 -1.61 -2.29
CA PHE A 178 -2.73 -2.41 -1.09
C PHE A 178 -1.55 -3.35 -0.91
N VAL A 179 -1.24 -3.69 0.33
CA VAL A 179 -0.19 -4.66 0.68
C VAL A 179 -0.74 -5.77 1.54
N LEU A 180 -0.35 -7.00 1.23
CA LEU A 180 -0.63 -8.17 2.05
C LEU A 180 0.53 -8.35 3.03
N ALA A 181 0.29 -8.05 4.31
CA ALA A 181 1.29 -8.14 5.36
C ALA A 181 1.08 -9.40 6.22
N GLY A 182 2.17 -10.12 6.50
CA GLY A 182 2.23 -11.26 7.39
C GLY A 182 3.31 -11.10 8.46
N ARG A 183 3.42 -12.08 9.37
CA ARG A 183 4.57 -12.19 10.29
C ARG A 183 5.87 -12.41 9.51
N PRO A 184 7.06 -12.16 10.06
CA PRO A 184 8.30 -12.32 9.31
C PRO A 184 8.49 -13.74 8.78
N ALA A 185 8.78 -13.85 7.49
CA ALA A 185 9.09 -15.10 6.81
C ALA A 185 10.16 -14.86 5.75
N ARG A 186 10.72 -15.94 5.21
CA ARG A 186 11.64 -15.85 4.08
C ARG A 186 10.90 -15.20 2.89
N PRO A 187 11.45 -14.15 2.26
CA PRO A 187 10.87 -13.59 1.04
C PRO A 187 10.73 -14.65 -0.04
N ALA A 188 9.76 -14.45 -0.94
CA ALA A 188 9.59 -15.32 -2.10
C ALA A 188 10.85 -15.33 -2.98
N ALA A 189 10.92 -16.26 -3.93
CA ALA A 189 11.97 -16.19 -4.94
C ALA A 189 11.82 -14.91 -5.77
N ARG A 190 12.95 -14.27 -6.11
CA ARG A 190 12.95 -13.09 -6.97
C ARG A 190 12.30 -13.41 -8.32
N THR A 191 11.50 -12.48 -8.81
CA THR A 191 10.84 -12.55 -10.12
C THR A 191 11.59 -11.75 -11.19
N GLY A 192 12.50 -10.87 -10.77
CA GLY A 192 13.17 -9.91 -11.66
C GLY A 192 12.42 -8.58 -11.76
N ALA A 193 11.13 -8.56 -11.43
CA ALA A 193 10.31 -7.36 -11.29
C ALA A 193 9.79 -7.22 -9.86
N ASP A 194 10.73 -7.14 -8.91
CA ASP A 194 10.42 -7.09 -7.49
C ASP A 194 10.52 -5.67 -6.92
N LYS A 195 9.85 -5.47 -5.79
CA LYS A 195 9.93 -4.29 -4.93
C LYS A 195 10.45 -4.70 -3.58
N THR A 196 11.31 -3.89 -3.01
CA THR A 196 11.78 -4.03 -1.62
C THR A 196 11.37 -2.81 -0.82
N SER A 197 10.74 -3.05 0.33
CA SER A 197 10.24 -1.99 1.21
C SER A 197 10.98 -1.99 2.54
N VAL A 198 11.31 -0.81 3.04
CA VAL A 198 12.06 -0.63 4.28
C VAL A 198 11.57 0.61 5.05
N VAL A 199 11.80 0.62 6.35
CA VAL A 199 11.71 1.83 7.18
C VAL A 199 13.09 2.13 7.75
N ILE A 200 13.54 3.38 7.62
CA ILE A 200 14.89 3.80 7.97
C ILE A 200 14.79 4.96 8.96
N TRP A 201 15.44 4.85 10.11
CA TRP A 201 15.50 5.93 11.10
C TRP A 201 16.83 6.66 10.93
N LEU A 202 16.78 7.99 10.82
CA LEU A 202 17.99 8.80 10.87
C LEU A 202 18.48 8.92 12.31
N GLY A 203 19.79 8.81 12.51
CA GLY A 203 20.41 8.97 13.83
C GLY A 203 20.52 10.44 14.21
N ASP A 204 21.26 11.19 13.39
CA ASP A 204 21.52 12.61 13.59
C ASP A 204 20.77 13.45 12.55
N ASP A 205 20.07 14.47 13.02
CA ASP A 205 19.41 15.45 12.16
C ASP A 205 20.41 16.57 11.84
N HIS A 206 20.95 16.53 10.63
CA HIS A 206 21.87 17.53 10.11
C HIS A 206 21.65 17.76 8.62
N PRO A 207 22.07 18.93 8.07
CA PRO A 207 22.07 19.14 6.63
C PRO A 207 22.80 18.01 5.91
N GLY A 208 22.11 17.35 4.98
CA GLY A 208 22.66 16.21 4.21
C GLY A 208 22.32 14.82 4.75
N ALA A 209 21.75 14.67 5.95
CA ALA A 209 21.45 13.35 6.52
C ALA A 209 20.55 12.47 5.61
N LEU A 210 19.53 13.07 4.99
CA LEU A 210 18.70 12.35 4.00
C LEU A 210 19.48 12.04 2.72
N LEU A 211 20.36 12.93 2.27
CA LEU A 211 21.16 12.71 1.06
C LEU A 211 22.08 11.49 1.23
N GLU A 212 22.70 11.32 2.39
CA GLU A 212 23.55 10.16 2.70
C GLU A 212 22.77 8.84 2.59
N LEU A 213 21.53 8.81 3.08
CA LEU A 213 20.63 7.67 2.92
C LEU A 213 20.32 7.41 1.43
N LEU A 214 19.97 8.45 0.67
CA LEU A 214 19.64 8.33 -0.76
C LEU A 214 20.86 7.92 -1.61
N GLN A 215 22.07 8.25 -1.16
CA GLN A 215 23.32 7.83 -1.78
C GLN A 215 23.53 6.32 -1.70
N GLU A 216 23.09 5.65 -0.64
CA GLU A 216 23.21 4.19 -0.54
C GLU A 216 22.45 3.45 -1.65
N PHE A 217 21.30 3.99 -2.06
CA PHE A 217 20.53 3.48 -3.19
C PHE A 217 21.13 3.89 -4.54
N SER A 218 21.35 5.20 -4.74
CA SER A 218 21.76 5.75 -6.04
C SER A 218 23.17 5.31 -6.47
N ALA A 219 24.12 5.16 -5.52
CA ALA A 219 25.47 4.68 -5.80
C ALA A 219 25.49 3.23 -6.33
N ARG A 220 24.44 2.45 -6.05
CA ARG A 220 24.30 1.04 -6.47
C ARG A 220 23.28 0.86 -7.58
N GLY A 221 22.78 1.95 -8.17
CA GLY A 221 21.77 1.92 -9.23
C GLY A 221 20.45 1.30 -8.79
N VAL A 222 20.08 1.44 -7.52
CA VAL A 222 18.78 1.00 -7.00
C VAL A 222 17.79 2.16 -7.16
N ASN A 223 16.82 2.00 -8.05
CA ASN A 223 15.77 2.99 -8.26
C ASN A 223 14.83 3.04 -7.05
N MET A 224 14.44 4.23 -6.62
CA MET A 224 13.47 4.44 -5.54
C MET A 224 12.11 4.77 -6.14
N MET A 225 11.08 4.05 -5.70
CA MET A 225 9.70 4.23 -6.18
C MET A 225 8.87 5.10 -5.25
N ARG A 226 9.21 5.12 -3.96
CA ARG A 226 8.48 5.89 -2.94
C ARG A 226 9.41 6.25 -1.80
N ILE A 227 9.26 7.47 -1.28
CA ILE A 227 9.86 7.89 0.00
C ILE A 227 8.90 8.79 0.75
N GLU A 228 8.64 8.46 2.01
CA GLU A 228 7.76 9.25 2.87
C GLU A 228 8.36 9.40 4.27
N SER A 229 8.49 10.65 4.72
CA SER A 229 8.90 10.96 6.10
C SER A 229 7.73 10.77 7.06
N ARG A 230 7.96 10.03 8.14
CA ARG A 230 7.00 9.80 9.23
C ARG A 230 7.60 10.22 10.56
N PRO A 231 6.83 10.90 11.44
CA PRO A 231 7.31 11.20 12.79
C PRO A 231 7.46 9.89 13.59
N THR A 232 8.50 9.77 14.39
CA THR A 232 8.70 8.56 15.23
C THR A 232 7.85 8.57 16.51
N GLY A 233 7.27 9.72 16.85
CA GLY A 233 6.57 9.94 18.13
C GLY A 233 7.51 10.27 19.30
N GLU A 234 8.83 10.26 19.09
CA GLU A 234 9.84 10.55 20.13
C GLU A 234 10.15 12.05 20.29
N GLY A 235 9.45 12.91 19.55
CA GLY A 235 9.60 14.36 19.57
C GLY A 235 9.64 14.98 18.18
N ILE A 236 9.48 16.31 18.12
CA ILE A 236 9.63 17.09 16.87
C ILE A 236 11.07 16.95 16.37
N GLY A 237 11.26 16.79 15.06
CA GLY A 237 12.59 16.60 14.45
C GLY A 237 13.06 15.14 14.37
N ARG A 238 12.33 14.19 14.97
CA ARG A 238 12.65 12.76 14.90
C ARG A 238 11.78 12.07 13.86
N TYR A 239 12.40 11.67 12.77
CA TYR A 239 11.73 11.06 11.62
C TYR A 239 12.30 9.70 11.29
N CYS A 240 11.43 8.85 10.75
CA CYS A 240 11.81 7.71 9.95
C CYS A 240 11.30 7.89 8.51
N PHE A 241 11.92 7.18 7.58
CA PHE A 241 11.59 7.22 6.17
C PHE A 241 11.09 5.85 5.76
N SER A 242 9.83 5.79 5.30
CA SER A 242 9.28 4.62 4.63
C SER A 242 9.68 4.69 3.16
N VAL A 243 10.38 3.67 2.68
CA VAL A 243 10.98 3.64 1.34
C VAL A 243 10.60 2.36 0.61
N ASP A 244 10.21 2.51 -0.66
CA ASP A 244 10.11 1.40 -1.60
C ASP A 244 11.16 1.58 -2.71
N CYS A 245 11.83 0.48 -3.07
CA CYS A 245 12.88 0.49 -4.09
C CYS A 245 12.76 -0.73 -5.02
N GLU A 246 13.32 -0.61 -6.23
CA GLU A 246 13.29 -1.66 -7.24
C GLU A 246 14.34 -2.73 -6.96
N GLY A 247 13.90 -3.99 -7.04
CA GLY A 247 14.74 -5.16 -6.87
C GLY A 247 14.38 -5.96 -5.62
N HIS A 248 15.00 -7.13 -5.54
CA HIS A 248 14.79 -8.10 -4.48
C HIS A 248 15.95 -8.07 -3.48
N ILE A 249 15.73 -8.43 -2.21
CA ILE A 249 16.79 -8.49 -1.18
C ILE A 249 17.98 -9.37 -1.58
N THR A 250 17.75 -10.35 -2.46
CA THR A 250 18.80 -11.25 -2.96
C THR A 250 19.61 -10.66 -4.12
N ASP A 251 19.18 -9.54 -4.70
CA ASP A 251 19.97 -8.83 -5.71
C ASP A 251 21.14 -8.16 -5.01
N ARG A 252 22.36 -8.35 -5.53
CA ARG A 252 23.59 -7.87 -4.86
C ARG A 252 23.57 -6.35 -4.65
N ARG A 253 23.02 -5.60 -5.61
CA ARG A 253 22.86 -4.14 -5.51
C ARG A 253 21.95 -3.73 -4.36
N VAL A 254 20.82 -4.43 -4.15
CA VAL A 254 19.86 -4.15 -3.08
C VAL A 254 20.43 -4.59 -1.74
N GLY A 255 20.97 -5.81 -1.64
CA GLY A 255 21.62 -6.30 -0.43
C GLY A 255 22.76 -5.38 0.02
N SER A 256 23.59 -4.92 -0.91
CA SER A 256 24.68 -3.98 -0.62
C SER A 256 24.17 -2.60 -0.17
N ALA A 257 23.05 -2.10 -0.73
CA ALA A 257 22.42 -0.86 -0.27
C ALA A 257 21.90 -1.00 1.17
N LEU A 258 21.20 -2.10 1.46
CA LEU A 258 20.68 -2.39 2.81
C LEU A 258 21.79 -2.54 3.84
N MET A 259 22.91 -3.18 3.48
CA MET A 259 24.10 -3.25 4.33
C MET A 259 24.68 -1.86 4.59
N GLY A 260 24.75 -1.00 3.57
CA GLY A 260 25.20 0.39 3.70
C GLY A 260 24.34 1.18 4.67
N LEU A 261 23.02 1.17 4.45
CA LEU A 261 22.02 1.79 5.33
C LEU A 261 22.14 1.27 6.77
N LYS A 262 22.32 -0.03 6.96
CA LYS A 262 22.44 -0.61 8.31
C LYS A 262 23.69 -0.13 9.07
N ARG A 263 24.74 0.31 8.36
CA ARG A 263 25.95 0.86 9.00
C ARG A 263 25.77 2.31 9.43
N ILE A 264 25.05 3.12 8.66
CA ILE A 264 24.92 4.56 8.90
C ILE A 264 23.67 4.92 9.71
N CYS A 265 22.62 4.11 9.62
CA CYS A 265 21.36 4.36 10.31
C CYS A 265 21.26 3.55 11.62
N PRO A 266 20.82 4.15 12.75
CA PRO A 266 20.62 3.43 14.01
C PRO A 266 19.65 2.25 13.88
N LYS A 267 18.65 2.40 13.00
CA LYS A 267 17.64 1.38 12.79
C LYS A 267 17.25 1.34 11.31
N VAL A 268 17.23 0.13 10.78
CA VAL A 268 16.67 -0.21 9.47
C VAL A 268 15.74 -1.39 9.71
N ARG A 269 14.48 -1.23 9.34
CA ARG A 269 13.47 -2.29 9.39
C ARG A 269 13.19 -2.74 7.97
N PHE A 270 13.47 -4.00 7.70
CA PHE A 270 13.08 -4.63 6.44
C PHE A 270 11.60 -4.99 6.49
N LEU A 271 10.83 -4.51 5.50
CA LEU A 271 9.41 -4.80 5.36
C LEU A 271 9.13 -5.85 4.29
N GLY A 272 10.12 -6.38 3.59
CA GLY A 272 9.92 -7.46 2.61
C GLY A 272 10.43 -7.12 1.22
N SER A 273 10.60 -8.18 0.44
CA SER A 273 10.81 -8.13 -1.01
C SER A 273 9.74 -8.99 -1.67
N TYR A 274 9.03 -8.43 -2.64
CA TYR A 274 7.83 -9.03 -3.20
C TYR A 274 7.62 -8.60 -4.66
N PRO A 275 6.88 -9.38 -5.47
CA PRO A 275 6.63 -9.04 -6.86
C PRO A 275 5.89 -7.71 -7.00
N ARG A 276 6.27 -6.90 -7.99
CA ARG A 276 5.55 -5.67 -8.36
C ARG A 276 4.21 -6.03 -8.99
N ALA A 277 3.16 -5.31 -8.61
CA ALA A 277 1.85 -5.51 -9.23
C ALA A 277 1.88 -5.06 -10.70
N GLY A 278 1.47 -5.95 -11.61
CA GLY A 278 1.25 -5.64 -13.02
C GLY A 278 2.50 -5.38 -13.85
N VAL A 279 3.69 -5.75 -13.36
CA VAL A 279 4.97 -5.54 -14.07
C VAL A 279 5.72 -6.86 -14.16
N MET A 280 6.17 -7.21 -15.36
CA MET A 280 7.02 -8.38 -15.62
C MET A 280 8.48 -7.93 -15.81
N ALA A 281 9.41 -8.88 -15.69
CA ALA A 281 10.84 -8.57 -15.84
C ALA A 281 11.17 -7.96 -17.21
N ASP A 282 10.48 -8.38 -18.27
CA ASP A 282 10.67 -7.91 -19.64
C ASP A 282 10.19 -6.45 -19.85
N ASP A 283 9.36 -5.93 -18.95
CA ASP A 283 8.88 -4.54 -19.01
C ASP A 283 9.90 -3.55 -18.45
N LEU A 284 10.96 -4.04 -17.80
CA LEU A 284 11.92 -3.20 -17.08
C LEU A 284 13.11 -2.80 -17.94
N ALA A 285 13.54 -1.55 -17.76
CA ALA A 285 14.76 -1.05 -18.36
C ALA A 285 15.99 -1.86 -17.89
N PRO A 286 17.02 -2.02 -18.73
CA PRO A 286 18.26 -2.66 -18.33
C PRO A 286 18.87 -1.98 -17.10
N LEU A 287 19.48 -2.78 -16.23
CA LEU A 287 20.21 -2.26 -15.08
C LEU A 287 21.34 -1.33 -15.52
N ARG A 288 21.62 -0.33 -14.69
CA ARG A 288 22.76 0.57 -14.90
C ARG A 288 24.06 -0.23 -15.00
N HIS A 289 24.95 0.23 -15.87
CA HIS A 289 26.28 -0.37 -15.99
C HIS A 289 26.97 -0.45 -14.61
N GLY A 290 27.58 -1.61 -14.32
CA GLY A 290 28.28 -1.87 -13.05
C GLY A 290 27.37 -2.29 -11.88
N THR A 291 26.06 -2.42 -12.08
CA THR A 291 25.11 -2.73 -10.98
C THR A 291 24.41 -4.09 -11.12
N SER A 292 24.84 -4.93 -12.05
CA SER A 292 24.37 -6.32 -12.19
C SER A 292 25.00 -7.22 -11.12
N ASP A 293 24.36 -8.36 -10.82
CA ASP A 293 24.93 -9.35 -9.90
C ASP A 293 26.31 -9.85 -10.36
N GLU A 294 26.53 -9.96 -11.68
CA GLU A 294 27.81 -10.31 -12.29
C GLU A 294 28.87 -9.24 -12.00
N ALA A 295 28.59 -7.96 -12.25
CA ALA A 295 29.53 -6.87 -11.97
C ALA A 295 29.95 -6.81 -10.48
N PHE A 296 29.00 -7.03 -9.57
CA PHE A 296 29.32 -7.14 -8.13
C PHE A 296 30.19 -8.36 -7.82
N THR A 297 30.02 -9.47 -8.54
CA THR A 297 30.81 -10.70 -8.34
C THR A 297 32.23 -10.51 -8.86
N GLU A 298 32.38 -9.98 -10.08
CA GLU A 298 33.68 -9.65 -10.69
C GLU A 298 34.48 -8.67 -9.81
N ALA A 299 33.83 -7.63 -9.29
CA ALA A 299 34.46 -6.67 -8.39
C ALA A 299 34.93 -7.32 -7.07
N ALA A 300 34.13 -8.24 -6.49
CA ALA A 300 34.50 -8.96 -5.28
C ALA A 300 35.67 -9.92 -5.53
N GLU A 301 35.68 -10.63 -6.65
CA GLU A 301 36.79 -11.51 -7.05
C GLU A 301 38.08 -10.73 -7.32
N TRP A 302 37.99 -9.57 -7.97
CA TRP A 302 39.13 -8.68 -8.15
C TRP A 302 39.70 -8.21 -6.81
N LEU A 303 38.84 -7.80 -5.86
CA LEU A 303 39.28 -7.40 -4.53
C LEU A 303 39.97 -8.55 -3.78
N ALA A 304 39.43 -9.76 -3.86
CA ALA A 304 40.05 -10.94 -3.26
C ALA A 304 41.46 -11.20 -3.85
N ARG A 305 41.63 -11.08 -5.17
CA ARG A 305 42.97 -11.17 -5.80
C ARG A 305 43.92 -10.08 -5.32
N CYS A 306 43.45 -8.84 -5.13
CA CYS A 306 44.26 -7.76 -4.56
C CYS A 306 44.74 -8.09 -3.14
N GLN A 307 43.85 -8.62 -2.30
CA GLN A 307 44.16 -9.01 -0.92
C GLN A 307 45.19 -10.15 -0.86
N ASP A 308 45.16 -11.04 -1.84
CA ASP A 308 46.15 -12.12 -2.00
C ASP A 308 47.45 -11.68 -2.68
N GLY A 309 47.60 -10.40 -3.05
CA GLY A 309 48.77 -9.85 -3.74
C GLY A 309 48.89 -10.29 -5.22
N ARG A 310 47.78 -10.66 -5.86
CA ARG A 310 47.71 -11.20 -7.23
C ARG A 310 47.03 -10.25 -8.23
N ALA A 311 47.03 -8.96 -7.92
CA ALA A 311 46.41 -7.92 -8.74
C ALA A 311 47.34 -7.41 -9.85
#